data_AF-A0A3Q4H5L1-F1
#
_entry.id   AF-A0A3Q4H5L1-F1
#
_cell.length_a   1.000
_cell.length_b   1.000
_cell.length_c   1.000
_cell.angle_alpha   90.00
_cell.angle_beta   90.00
_cell.angle_gamma   90.00
#
_symmetry.space_group_name_H-M   'P 1'
#
loop_
_entity.id
_entity.type
_entity.pdbx_description
1 polymer ?
#
loop_
_entity_poly.entity_id
_entity_poly.type
_entity_poly.pdbx_seq_one_letter_code
_entity_poly.pdbx_strand_id
1 'polypeptide(L)'
;MDLGENISPTPEPKEGSQEKDVKPVEEKKVARPIQIVQANEHNFELNATALEEVLLQKHVKDLNVVVVSVAGAFRKGKSFLLDFMLRYMHNRVR
;
A
#
# COMPACT_ATOMS: atom_id res chain seq x y z
N MET A 1 69.53 13.23 -18.40
CA MET A 1 69.29 13.00 -19.83
C MET A 1 68.77 11.59 -19.94
N ASP A 2 67.50 11.45 -20.33
CA ASP A 2 66.79 10.28 -20.89
C ASP A 2 66.95 8.89 -20.25
N LEU A 3 66.00 7.95 -20.29
CA LEU A 3 64.59 7.83 -20.64
C LEU A 3 64.28 6.44 -20.07
N GLY A 4 63.27 6.29 -19.23
CA GLY A 4 62.92 5.01 -18.63
C GLY A 4 61.42 4.83 -18.67
N GLU A 5 60.94 4.22 -19.76
CA GLU A 5 59.56 3.81 -19.98
C GLU A 5 59.05 2.99 -18.79
N ASN A 6 57.97 3.44 -18.15
CA ASN A 6 57.30 2.65 -17.14
C ASN A 6 56.06 1.99 -17.75
N ILE A 7 56.22 0.69 -17.96
CA ILE A 7 55.31 -0.25 -18.59
C ILE A 7 54.11 -0.44 -17.65
N SER A 8 52.90 -0.42 -18.23
CA SER A 8 51.64 -0.70 -17.54
C SER A 8 51.62 -2.09 -16.90
N PRO A 9 51.08 -2.24 -15.69
CA PRO A 9 50.41 -3.46 -15.29
C PRO A 9 48.90 -3.28 -15.50
N THR A 10 48.36 -4.08 -16.41
CA THR A 10 46.94 -4.41 -16.54
C THR A 10 46.33 -4.73 -15.16
N PRO A 11 45.21 -4.12 -14.74
CA PRO A 11 44.40 -4.71 -13.70
C PRO A 11 43.49 -5.79 -14.31
N GLU A 12 43.73 -7.02 -13.90
CA GLU A 12 42.89 -8.20 -14.09
C GLU A 12 41.42 -7.94 -13.67
N PRO A 13 40.43 -8.62 -14.31
CA PRO A 13 39.03 -8.48 -13.97
C PRO A 13 38.76 -9.06 -12.58
N LYS A 14 38.33 -8.23 -11.63
CA LYS A 14 37.79 -8.71 -10.35
C LYS A 14 36.37 -9.20 -10.56
N GLU A 15 36.23 -10.51 -10.72
CA GLU A 15 35.00 -11.22 -10.37
C GLU A 15 34.64 -10.87 -8.93
N GLY A 16 33.45 -10.30 -8.78
CA GLY A 16 32.90 -9.85 -7.53
C GLY A 16 31.40 -9.71 -7.70
N SER A 17 30.74 -10.83 -8.00
CA SER A 17 29.29 -10.98 -7.91
C SER A 17 28.85 -10.65 -6.49
N GLN A 18 28.51 -9.39 -6.23
CA GLN A 18 27.67 -9.02 -5.11
C GLN A 18 26.23 -9.19 -5.56
N GLU A 19 25.77 -10.44 -5.58
CA GLU A 19 24.36 -10.77 -5.47
C GLU A 19 23.91 -10.29 -4.09
N LYS A 20 23.45 -9.04 -4.05
CA LYS A 20 22.76 -8.52 -2.88
C LYS A 20 21.42 -9.24 -2.85
N ASP A 21 21.30 -10.23 -1.96
CA ASP A 21 20.03 -10.73 -1.44
C ASP A 21 19.25 -9.55 -0.86
N VAL A 22 18.54 -8.82 -1.72
CA VAL A 22 17.52 -7.86 -1.32
C VAL A 22 16.33 -8.69 -0.86
N LYS A 23 16.32 -9.04 0.43
CA LYS A 23 15.10 -9.51 1.09
C LYS A 23 14.00 -8.47 0.81
N PRO A 24 12.83 -8.87 0.28
CA PRO A 24 11.75 -7.93 0.07
C PRO A 24 11.41 -7.29 1.42
N VAL A 25 11.56 -5.97 1.50
CA VAL A 25 11.10 -5.20 2.66
C VAL A 25 9.58 -5.33 2.64
N GLU A 26 9.00 -6.09 3.57
CA GLU A 26 7.55 -6.11 3.79
C GLU A 26 7.13 -4.69 4.20
N GLU A 27 6.67 -3.90 3.23
CA GLU A 27 6.02 -2.63 3.49
C GLU A 27 4.78 -2.90 4.36
N LYS A 28 4.81 -2.46 5.62
CA LYS A 28 3.63 -2.45 6.47
C LYS A 28 2.55 -1.57 5.81
N LYS A 29 1.57 -2.21 5.16
CA LYS A 29 0.38 -1.53 4.63
C LYS A 29 -0.37 -0.87 5.78
N VAL A 30 -0.37 0.47 5.78
CA VAL A 30 -1.17 1.28 6.72
C VAL A 30 -2.63 1.32 6.24
N ALA A 31 -3.57 1.14 7.16
CA ALA A 31 -5.00 1.26 6.86
C ALA A 31 -5.35 2.69 6.40
N ARG A 32 -6.14 2.81 5.33
CA ARG A 32 -6.52 4.10 4.73
C ARG A 32 -7.93 4.04 4.14
N PRO A 33 -8.63 5.16 3.96
CA PRO A 33 -9.89 5.18 3.22
C PRO A 33 -9.65 4.76 1.76
N ILE A 34 -10.56 3.96 1.22
CA ILE A 34 -10.54 3.47 -0.16
C ILE A 34 -11.82 3.92 -0.84
N GLN A 35 -11.71 4.72 -1.92
CA GLN A 35 -12.85 5.16 -2.71
C GLN A 35 -13.31 4.02 -3.61
N ILE A 36 -14.50 3.47 -3.34
CA ILE A 36 -15.07 2.37 -4.12
C ILE A 36 -16.11 2.83 -5.15
N VAL A 37 -16.72 4.01 -4.99
CA VAL A 37 -17.69 4.54 -5.95
C VAL A 37 -17.31 5.98 -6.30
N GLN A 38 -17.03 6.26 -7.57
CA GLN A 38 -16.82 7.62 -8.05
C GLN A 38 -18.13 8.18 -8.61
N ALA A 39 -18.51 9.37 -8.17
CA ALA A 39 -19.65 10.09 -8.72
C ALA A 39 -19.15 11.14 -9.73
N ASN A 40 -19.66 11.07 -10.95
CA ASN A 40 -19.50 12.07 -12.00
C ASN A 40 -20.88 12.75 -12.23
N GLU A 41 -20.96 13.78 -13.07
CA GLU A 41 -22.14 14.65 -13.21
C GLU A 41 -23.47 13.89 -13.29
N HIS A 42 -23.52 12.80 -14.04
CA HIS A 42 -24.72 11.99 -14.25
C HIS A 42 -24.51 10.48 -14.09
N ASN A 43 -23.32 10.03 -13.70
CA ASN A 43 -22.97 8.62 -13.66
C ASN A 43 -22.24 8.24 -12.36
N PHE A 44 -22.37 6.98 -11.98
CA PHE A 44 -21.60 6.38 -10.89
C PHE A 44 -20.75 5.24 -11.43
N GLU A 45 -19.47 5.26 -11.08
CA GLU A 45 -18.50 4.24 -11.50
C GLU A 45 -18.02 3.47 -10.27
N LEU A 46 -18.09 2.15 -10.34
CA LEU A 46 -17.59 1.25 -9.30
C LEU A 46 -16.12 0.93 -9.55
N ASN A 47 -15.26 1.20 -8.58
CA ASN A 47 -13.90 0.69 -8.56
C ASN A 47 -13.90 -0.75 -8.05
N ALA A 48 -14.25 -1.68 -8.94
CA ALA A 48 -14.35 -3.11 -8.62
C ALA A 48 -13.00 -3.68 -8.13
N THR A 49 -11.90 -3.30 -8.79
CA THR A 49 -10.54 -3.75 -8.42
C THR A 49 -10.21 -3.40 -6.97
N ALA A 50 -10.44 -2.15 -6.55
CA ALA A 50 -10.14 -1.75 -5.17
C ALA A 50 -11.05 -2.45 -4.14
N LEU A 51 -12.30 -2.76 -4.51
CA LEU A 51 -13.22 -3.49 -3.62
C LEU A 51 -12.81 -4.96 -3.49
N GLU A 52 -12.41 -5.61 -4.59
CA GLU A 52 -11.92 -6.99 -4.61
C GLU A 52 -10.66 -7.15 -3.76
N GLU A 53 -9.71 -6.22 -3.87
CA GLU A 53 -8.49 -6.22 -3.04
C GLU A 53 -8.77 -6.19 -1.53
N VAL A 54 -9.91 -5.64 -1.11
CA VAL A 54 -10.31 -5.56 0.30
C VAL A 54 -11.13 -6.78 0.72
N LEU A 55 -12.17 -7.12 -0.04
CA LEU A 55 -13.15 -8.14 0.36
C LEU A 55 -12.74 -9.57 0.03
N LEU A 56 -11.86 -9.78 -0.97
CA LEU A 56 -11.44 -11.13 -1.38
C LEU A 56 -10.15 -11.61 -0.71
N GLN A 57 -9.67 -10.91 0.32
CA GLN A 57 -8.50 -11.35 1.07
C GLN A 57 -8.78 -12.69 1.76
N LYS A 58 -7.79 -13.59 1.74
CA LYS A 58 -7.93 -14.98 2.20
C LYS A 58 -8.52 -15.13 3.61
N HIS A 59 -8.27 -14.16 4.49
CA HIS A 59 -8.70 -14.20 5.89
C HIS A 59 -10.09 -13.60 6.16
N VAL A 60 -10.75 -12.99 5.15
CA VAL A 60 -12.09 -12.39 5.32
C VAL A 60 -13.12 -12.85 4.28
N LYS A 61 -12.70 -13.35 3.11
CA LYS A 61 -13.59 -13.59 1.97
C LYS A 61 -14.77 -14.55 2.22
N ASP A 62 -14.61 -15.47 3.16
CA ASP A 62 -15.62 -16.50 3.49
C ASP A 62 -16.33 -16.21 4.82
N LEU A 63 -16.17 -15.01 5.38
CA LEU A 63 -16.82 -14.59 6.62
C LEU A 63 -18.12 -13.84 6.36
N ASN A 64 -19.05 -13.92 7.31
CA ASN A 64 -20.25 -13.08 7.29
C ASN A 64 -19.87 -11.60 7.38
N VAL A 65 -20.49 -10.77 6.53
CA VAL A 65 -20.20 -9.34 6.44
C VAL A 65 -21.32 -8.53 7.07
N VAL A 66 -20.96 -7.53 7.86
CA VAL A 66 -21.86 -6.48 8.35
C VAL A 66 -21.47 -5.16 7.70
N VAL A 67 -22.42 -4.51 7.03
CA VAL A 67 -22.21 -3.19 6.43
C VAL A 67 -22.73 -2.11 7.36
N VAL A 68 -21.85 -1.22 7.80
CA VAL A 68 -22.21 -0.04 8.58
C VAL A 68 -22.02 1.19 7.70
N SER A 69 -23.08 1.98 7.53
CA SER A 69 -23.06 3.18 6.69
C SER A 69 -23.64 4.40 7.41
N VAL A 70 -23.17 5.59 7.04
CA VAL A 70 -23.67 6.87 7.55
C VAL A 70 -23.98 7.77 6.35
N ALA A 71 -25.25 8.13 6.19
CA ALA A 71 -25.73 9.02 5.13
C ALA A 71 -26.40 10.28 5.71
N GLY A 72 -26.55 11.32 4.90
CA GLY A 72 -27.20 12.58 5.29
C GLY A 72 -26.55 13.83 4.71
N ALA A 73 -27.02 15.01 5.13
CA ALA A 73 -26.62 16.29 4.56
C ALA A 73 -25.10 16.58 4.63
N PHE A 74 -24.60 17.34 3.65
CA PHE A 74 -23.20 17.73 3.57
C PHE A 74 -22.79 18.59 4.78
N ARG A 75 -21.55 18.40 5.28
CA ARG A 75 -20.99 19.11 6.45
C ARG A 75 -21.75 18.92 7.78
N LYS A 76 -22.43 17.78 7.98
CA LYS A 76 -23.04 17.40 9.27
C LYS A 76 -22.22 16.40 10.10
N GLY A 77 -20.89 16.36 9.90
CA GLY A 77 -20.00 15.56 10.75
C GLY A 77 -20.02 14.04 10.49
N LYS A 78 -20.48 13.57 9.32
CA LYS A 78 -20.52 12.13 9.00
C LYS A 78 -19.15 11.45 9.08
N SER A 79 -18.13 12.03 8.45
CA SER A 79 -16.76 11.52 8.50
C SER A 79 -16.17 11.55 9.92
N PHE A 80 -16.55 12.55 10.72
CA PHE A 80 -16.16 12.65 12.12
C PHE A 80 -16.75 11.50 12.97
N LEU A 81 -18.01 11.16 12.75
CA LEU A 81 -18.64 10.01 13.42
C LEU A 81 -17.96 8.68 13.03
N LEU A 82 -17.66 8.49 11.74
CA LEU A 82 -16.94 7.30 11.27
C LEU A 82 -15.54 7.19 11.88
N ASP A 83 -14.81 8.30 12.04
CA ASP A 83 -13.51 8.31 12.74
C ASP A 83 -13.65 7.82 14.19
N PHE A 84 -14.70 8.23 14.90
CA PHE A 84 -14.97 7.73 16.25
C PHE A 84 -15.28 6.23 16.27
N MET A 85 -16.05 5.73 15.30
CA MET A 85 -16.32 4.30 15.16
C MET A 85 -15.03 3.49 14.91
N LEU A 86 -14.13 4.00 14.07
CA LEU A 86 -12.82 3.38 13.83
C LEU A 86 -11.99 3.32 15.12
N ARG A 87 -11.94 4.41 15.89
CA ARG A 87 -11.27 4.42 17.22
C ARG A 87 -11.85 3.36 18.15
N TYR A 88 -13.17 3.23 18.20
CA TYR A 88 -13.82 2.19 18.99
C TYR A 88 -13.39 0.78 18.53
N MET A 89 -13.48 0.48 17.23
CA MET A 89 -13.12 -0.84 16.69
C MET A 89 -11.65 -1.22 16.94
N HIS A 90 -10.72 -0.28 16.80
CA HIS A 90 -9.30 -0.53 17.05
C HIS A 90 -8.97 -0.69 18.54
N ASN A 91 -9.76 -0.10 19.43
CA ASN A 91 -9.52 -0.16 20.87
C ASN A 91 -10.12 -1.41 21.55
N ARG A 92 -10.94 -2.21 20.86
CA ARG A 92 -11.56 -3.43 21.42
C ARG A 92 -10.63 -4.66 21.45
N VAL A 93 -9.42 -4.56 20.90
CA VAL A 93 -8.45 -5.68 20.85
C VAL A 93 -7.42 -5.58 21.99
N ARG A 94 -7.89 -5.27 23.21
CA ARG A 94 -7.12 -5.48 24.44
C ARG A 94 -7.91 -6.34 25.41
#